data_AF-A0AAU5KE53-F1
#
_entry.id   AF-A0AAU5KE53-F1
#
_cell.length_a   1.000
_cell.length_b   1.000
_cell.length_c   1.000
_cell.angle_alpha   90.00
_cell.angle_beta   90.00
_cell.angle_gamma   90.00
#
_symmetry.space_group_name_H-M   'P 1'
#
loop_
_entity.id
_entity.type
_entity.pdbx_description
1 polymer ?
#
loop_
_entity_poly.entity_id
_entity_poly.type
_entity_poly.pdbx_seq_one_letter_code
_entity_poly.pdbx_strand_id
1 'polypeptide(L)'
;MLPELDDVKLGQVRRQLDSPPMPGQSEIQIDQVERVLKEAGADWDRRAHRCAVLAEAAAHSGLARSWRQRQPRSADALVFDAWVELVRGRRRGTMEDARATADHCHRAAAAKPNDPTPWVVLLAMLRLLRADSRDVFEVWHEVTARDAWHREAHLQMLHYLSPEECGSRSHQLDFVDAVRSGIPATAPAVGVELTSLVEEYERITAKGGVEALLARRQWSHARANAALERALTDWTGPDRLQHAGALADLNLLAYALVQAGRVREATRTFELIGETVTPWPWQLDGEPLDQFGYWRSKAMR
;
A
#
# COMPACT_ATOMS: atom_id res chain seq x y z
N MET A 1 6.44 13.08 -0.37
CA MET A 1 6.33 11.60 -0.49
C MET A 1 6.93 11.21 -1.84
N LEU A 2 7.88 10.29 -1.87
CA LEU A 2 8.26 9.60 -3.11
C LEU A 2 7.69 8.19 -3.02
N PRO A 3 6.40 7.96 -3.34
CA PRO A 3 5.81 6.64 -3.22
C PRO A 3 6.45 5.60 -4.17
N GLU A 4 7.34 6.02 -5.08
CA GLU A 4 8.20 5.21 -5.94
C GLU A 4 9.41 4.52 -5.27
N LEU A 5 9.41 4.42 -3.94
CA LEU A 5 10.52 4.04 -3.08
C LEU A 5 11.47 3.00 -3.71
N ASP A 6 12.78 3.32 -3.78
CA ASP A 6 13.85 2.50 -4.39
C ASP A 6 13.68 2.08 -5.86
N ASP A 7 12.68 2.62 -6.57
CA ASP A 7 12.47 2.42 -8.00
C ASP A 7 12.76 3.71 -8.79
N VAL A 8 14.02 3.87 -9.20
CA VAL A 8 14.52 5.06 -9.90
C VAL A 8 13.72 5.35 -11.18
N LYS A 9 13.33 4.30 -11.93
CA LYS A 9 12.58 4.47 -13.18
C LYS A 9 11.16 4.94 -12.90
N LEU A 10 10.50 4.35 -11.90
CA LEU A 10 9.18 4.77 -11.46
C LEU A 10 9.19 6.24 -11.00
N GLY A 11 10.19 6.66 -10.23
CA GLY A 11 10.33 8.05 -9.78
C GLY A 11 10.59 9.06 -10.90
N GLN A 12 11.33 8.66 -11.94
CA GLN A 12 11.50 9.48 -13.14
C GLN A 12 10.17 9.70 -13.87
N VAL A 13 9.41 8.63 -14.12
CA VAL A 13 8.11 8.74 -14.82
C VAL A 13 7.11 9.49 -13.96
N ARG A 14 7.02 9.23 -12.65
CA ARG A 14 6.10 9.94 -11.74
C ARG A 14 6.31 11.46 -11.78
N ARG A 15 7.56 11.94 -11.70
CA ARG A 15 7.88 13.37 -11.79
C ARG A 15 7.49 14.00 -13.13
N GLN A 16 7.54 13.24 -14.22
CA GLN A 16 7.10 13.70 -15.54
C GLN A 16 5.58 13.80 -15.65
N LEU A 17 4.83 12.96 -14.92
CA LEU A 17 3.38 13.04 -14.84
C LEU A 17 2.89 14.26 -14.03
N ASP A 18 3.64 14.65 -13.00
CA ASP A 18 3.37 15.84 -12.17
C ASP A 18 3.64 17.16 -12.93
N SER A 19 4.32 17.12 -14.09
CA SER A 19 4.66 18.31 -14.88
C SER A 19 3.44 18.83 -15.69
N PRO A 20 3.33 20.14 -15.92
CA PRO A 20 2.23 20.71 -16.71
C PRO A 20 2.13 20.06 -18.10
N PRO A 21 0.91 19.73 -18.58
CA PRO A 21 0.75 19.05 -19.85
C PRO A 21 1.15 19.97 -21.01
N MET A 22 2.17 19.58 -21.78
CA MET A 22 2.50 20.24 -23.04
C MET A 22 1.73 19.59 -24.21
N PRO A 23 1.35 20.36 -25.24
CA PRO A 23 0.73 19.81 -26.45
C PRO A 23 1.59 18.69 -27.07
N GLY A 24 0.99 17.52 -27.32
CA GLY A 24 1.66 16.39 -27.98
C GLY A 24 2.47 15.46 -27.06
N GLN A 25 2.59 15.74 -25.75
CA GLN A 25 3.36 14.87 -24.84
C GLN A 25 2.62 13.62 -24.36
N SER A 26 1.30 13.53 -24.55
CA SER A 26 0.51 12.42 -24.00
C SER A 26 0.92 11.04 -24.54
N GLU A 27 1.38 10.96 -25.79
CA GLU A 27 1.86 9.69 -26.36
C GLU A 27 3.17 9.23 -25.71
N ILE A 28 4.11 10.16 -25.52
CA ILE A 28 5.38 9.90 -24.83
C ILE A 28 5.12 9.46 -23.37
N GLN A 29 4.22 10.15 -22.67
CA GLN A 29 3.85 9.80 -21.30
C GLN A 29 3.18 8.42 -21.22
N ILE A 30 2.31 8.09 -22.17
CA ILE A 30 1.70 6.75 -22.28
C ILE A 30 2.78 5.68 -22.46
N ASP A 31 3.69 5.87 -23.41
CA ASP A 31 4.75 4.90 -23.71
C ASP A 31 5.68 4.68 -22.50
N GLN A 32 5.96 5.73 -21.74
CA GLN A 32 6.77 5.66 -20.52
C GLN A 32 6.06 4.90 -19.40
N VAL A 33 4.79 5.19 -19.14
CA VAL A 33 3.98 4.46 -18.15
C VAL A 33 3.87 3.00 -18.56
N GLU A 34 3.50 2.72 -19.81
CA GLU A 34 3.37 1.37 -20.35
C GLU A 34 4.68 0.57 -20.21
N ARG A 35 5.81 1.20 -20.53
CA ARG A 35 7.14 0.57 -20.38
C ARG A 35 7.43 0.21 -18.94
N VAL A 36 7.25 1.13 -17.99
CA VAL A 36 7.51 0.87 -16.56
C VAL A 36 6.63 -0.25 -16.02
N LEU A 37 5.36 -0.31 -16.42
CA LEU A 37 4.45 -1.39 -16.02
C LEU A 37 4.82 -2.74 -16.65
N LYS A 38 5.31 -2.75 -17.90
CA LYS A 38 5.75 -3.98 -18.59
C LYS A 38 7.07 -4.53 -18.05
N GLU A 39 8.00 -3.67 -17.64
CA GLU A 39 9.28 -4.08 -17.07
C GLU A 39 9.14 -4.86 -15.76
N ALA A 40 8.03 -4.69 -15.02
CA ALA A 40 7.75 -5.50 -13.83
C ALA A 40 7.41 -6.97 -14.19
N GLY A 41 7.05 -7.26 -15.44
CA GLY A 41 6.73 -8.60 -15.90
C GLY A 41 5.62 -9.24 -15.07
N ALA A 42 5.93 -10.38 -14.45
CA ALA A 42 5.05 -11.12 -13.56
C ALA A 42 5.35 -10.89 -12.06
N ASP A 43 6.22 -9.93 -11.72
CA ASP A 43 6.32 -9.41 -10.34
C ASP A 43 5.07 -8.57 -10.06
N TRP A 44 4.00 -9.25 -9.64
CA TRP A 44 2.67 -8.66 -9.49
C TRP A 44 2.64 -7.58 -8.40
N ASP A 45 3.36 -7.78 -7.30
CA ASP A 45 3.51 -6.76 -6.26
C ASP A 45 4.14 -5.49 -6.81
N ARG A 46 5.27 -5.59 -7.52
CA ARG A 46 5.93 -4.42 -8.12
C ARG A 46 5.09 -3.77 -9.21
N ARG A 47 4.39 -4.57 -10.00
CA ARG A 47 3.51 -4.07 -11.05
C ARG A 47 2.33 -3.27 -10.47
N ALA A 48 1.66 -3.80 -9.45
CA ALA A 48 0.57 -3.13 -8.76
C ALA A 48 1.06 -1.87 -8.04
N HIS A 49 2.22 -1.94 -7.37
CA HIS A 49 2.86 -0.79 -6.73
C HIS A 49 3.16 0.34 -7.74
N ARG A 50 3.82 0.02 -8.87
CA ARG A 50 4.08 0.98 -9.95
C ARG A 50 2.78 1.58 -10.50
N CYS A 51 1.75 0.76 -10.69
CA CYS A 51 0.45 1.22 -11.15
C CYS A 51 -0.18 2.21 -10.15
N ALA A 52 -0.16 1.89 -8.86
CA ALA A 52 -0.69 2.75 -7.80
C ALA A 52 0.01 4.11 -7.75
N VAL A 53 1.35 4.09 -7.78
CA VAL A 53 2.19 5.29 -7.74
C VAL A 53 1.94 6.21 -8.93
N LEU A 54 1.88 5.64 -10.14
CA LEU A 54 1.65 6.42 -11.36
C LEU A 54 0.19 6.89 -11.46
N ALA A 55 -0.78 6.12 -10.95
CA ALA A 55 -2.18 6.51 -10.93
C ALA A 55 -2.42 7.73 -10.02
N GLU A 56 -1.75 7.81 -8.86
CA GLU A 56 -1.82 8.97 -7.97
C GLU A 56 -1.36 10.27 -8.65
N ALA A 57 -0.25 10.21 -9.39
CA ALA A 57 0.25 11.33 -10.19
C ALA A 57 -0.68 11.64 -11.38
N ALA A 58 -1.16 10.61 -12.10
CA ALA A 58 -2.02 10.81 -13.25
C ALA A 58 -3.44 11.30 -12.91
N ALA A 59 -3.88 11.20 -11.65
CA ALA A 59 -5.25 11.46 -11.23
C ALA A 59 -5.77 12.87 -11.56
N HIS A 60 -4.89 13.89 -11.65
CA HIS A 60 -5.26 15.25 -12.02
C HIS A 60 -5.32 15.49 -13.54
N SER A 61 -4.98 14.50 -14.38
CA SER A 61 -4.81 14.65 -15.82
C SER A 61 -5.79 13.81 -16.66
N GLY A 62 -5.88 14.08 -17.95
CA GLY A 62 -6.62 13.25 -18.91
C GLY A 62 -5.88 12.00 -19.40
N LEU A 63 -4.66 11.71 -18.90
CA LEU A 63 -3.76 10.71 -19.47
C LEU A 63 -4.37 9.32 -19.57
N ALA A 64 -4.91 8.79 -18.46
CA ALA A 64 -5.43 7.43 -18.42
C ALA A 64 -6.62 7.22 -19.36
N ARG A 65 -7.57 8.17 -19.37
CA ARG A 65 -8.70 8.21 -20.31
C ARG A 65 -8.20 8.23 -21.76
N SER A 66 -7.19 9.04 -22.04
CA SER A 66 -6.58 9.17 -23.36
C SER A 66 -5.89 7.89 -23.83
N TRP A 67 -5.19 7.20 -22.92
CA TRP A 67 -4.57 5.90 -23.19
C TRP A 67 -5.63 4.84 -23.49
N ARG A 68 -6.64 4.71 -22.65
CA ARG A 68 -7.76 3.76 -22.84
C ARG A 68 -8.50 4.01 -24.16
N GLN A 69 -8.71 5.26 -24.57
CA GLN A 69 -9.35 5.58 -25.85
C GLN A 69 -8.50 5.15 -27.06
N ARG A 70 -7.17 5.32 -26.99
CA ARG A 70 -6.25 4.89 -28.06
C ARG A 70 -6.08 3.37 -28.10
N GLN A 71 -6.05 2.73 -26.94
CA GLN A 71 -5.82 1.28 -26.81
C GLN A 71 -6.95 0.59 -26.01
N PRO A 72 -8.18 0.53 -26.54
CA PRO A 72 -9.36 0.07 -25.78
C PRO A 72 -9.35 -1.43 -25.43
N ARG A 73 -8.45 -2.21 -26.02
CA ARG A 73 -8.27 -3.65 -25.73
C ARG A 73 -7.02 -3.93 -24.90
N SER A 74 -6.22 -2.92 -24.57
CA SER A 74 -5.01 -3.08 -23.75
C SER A 74 -5.41 -3.28 -22.29
N ALA A 75 -5.04 -4.42 -21.71
CA ALA A 75 -5.25 -4.69 -20.28
C ALA A 75 -4.58 -3.63 -19.40
N ASP A 76 -3.40 -3.15 -19.82
CA ASP A 76 -2.62 -2.14 -19.08
C ASP A 76 -3.35 -0.80 -19.06
N ALA A 77 -3.88 -0.37 -20.22
CA ALA A 77 -4.65 0.86 -20.32
C ALA A 77 -5.95 0.81 -19.51
N LEU A 78 -6.65 -0.33 -19.52
CA LEU A 78 -7.90 -0.54 -18.78
C LEU A 78 -7.68 -0.55 -17.25
N VAL A 79 -6.67 -1.28 -16.76
CA VAL A 79 -6.33 -1.29 -15.32
C VAL A 79 -5.85 0.07 -14.85
N PHE A 80 -5.00 0.74 -15.64
CA PHE A 80 -4.47 2.04 -15.26
C PHE A 80 -5.58 3.10 -15.16
N ASP A 81 -6.52 3.11 -16.11
CA ASP A 81 -7.73 3.95 -16.05
C ASP A 81 -8.57 3.64 -14.82
N ALA A 82 -8.83 2.35 -14.54
CA ALA A 82 -9.58 1.95 -13.36
C ALA A 82 -8.89 2.36 -12.03
N TRP A 83 -7.57 2.25 -11.95
CA TRP A 83 -6.80 2.69 -10.78
C TRP A 83 -6.86 4.20 -10.60
N VAL A 84 -6.77 4.98 -11.69
CA VAL A 84 -6.92 6.44 -11.66
C VAL A 84 -8.32 6.85 -11.18
N GLU A 85 -9.37 6.16 -11.64
CA GLU A 85 -10.73 6.41 -11.16
C GLU A 85 -10.92 6.01 -9.70
N LEU A 86 -10.29 4.94 -9.24
CA LEU A 86 -10.24 4.59 -7.81
C LEU A 86 -9.57 5.68 -6.97
N VAL A 87 -8.42 6.21 -7.41
CA VAL A 87 -7.74 7.32 -6.71
C VAL A 87 -8.63 8.54 -6.64
N ARG A 88 -9.25 8.91 -7.75
CA ARG A 88 -10.23 10.01 -7.80
C ARG A 88 -11.40 9.77 -6.86
N GLY A 89 -11.89 8.53 -6.83
CA GLY A 89 -12.97 8.10 -5.95
C GLY A 89 -12.62 8.24 -4.48
N ARG A 90 -11.43 7.80 -4.07
CA ARG A 90 -10.91 7.96 -2.71
C ARG A 90 -10.83 9.43 -2.30
N ARG A 91 -10.32 10.31 -3.18
CA ARG A 91 -10.25 11.76 -2.91
C ARG A 91 -11.63 12.42 -2.76
N ARG A 92 -12.65 11.90 -3.44
CA ARG A 92 -14.03 12.39 -3.39
C ARG A 92 -14.91 11.70 -2.35
N GLY A 93 -14.50 10.56 -1.82
CA GLY A 93 -15.33 9.68 -0.98
C GLY A 93 -16.43 8.94 -1.74
N THR A 94 -16.45 9.00 -3.08
CA THR A 94 -17.45 8.33 -3.93
C THR A 94 -16.93 8.17 -5.35
N MET A 95 -17.46 7.21 -6.11
CA MET A 95 -17.10 6.96 -7.50
C MET A 95 -18.17 7.48 -8.46
N GLU A 96 -17.74 8.20 -9.50
CA GLU A 96 -18.64 8.78 -10.51
C GLU A 96 -19.25 7.69 -11.41
N ASP A 97 -18.44 6.74 -11.89
CA ASP A 97 -18.89 5.62 -12.70
C ASP A 97 -18.22 4.30 -12.25
N ALA A 98 -18.67 3.80 -11.10
CA ALA A 98 -18.20 2.53 -10.55
C ALA A 98 -18.45 1.36 -11.51
N ARG A 99 -19.55 1.40 -12.27
CA ARG A 99 -19.91 0.30 -13.19
C ARG A 99 -18.95 0.22 -14.38
N ALA A 100 -18.62 1.35 -15.01
CA ALA A 100 -17.62 1.37 -16.07
C ALA A 100 -16.23 1.00 -15.55
N THR A 101 -15.88 1.44 -14.34
CA THR A 101 -14.62 1.05 -13.69
C THR A 101 -14.54 -0.47 -13.48
N ALA A 102 -15.64 -1.09 -13.03
CA ALA A 102 -15.74 -2.53 -12.88
C ALA A 102 -15.61 -3.27 -14.22
N ASP A 103 -16.28 -2.79 -15.27
CA ASP A 103 -16.17 -3.34 -16.63
C ASP A 103 -14.72 -3.32 -17.14
N HIS A 104 -14.01 -2.19 -16.94
CA HIS A 104 -12.61 -2.08 -17.31
C HIS A 104 -11.74 -3.13 -16.58
N CYS A 105 -11.97 -3.33 -15.29
CA CYS A 105 -11.25 -4.36 -14.52
C CYS A 105 -11.54 -5.77 -15.03
N HIS A 106 -12.81 -6.14 -15.23
CA HIS A 106 -13.17 -7.47 -15.74
C HIS A 106 -12.62 -7.73 -17.15
N ARG A 107 -12.66 -6.73 -18.05
CA ARG A 107 -12.07 -6.85 -19.40
C ARG A 107 -10.56 -6.97 -19.36
N ALA A 108 -9.89 -6.25 -18.46
CA ALA A 108 -8.46 -6.40 -18.26
C ALA A 108 -8.09 -7.78 -17.70
N ALA A 109 -8.85 -8.28 -16.73
CA ALA A 109 -8.69 -9.62 -16.18
C ALA A 109 -8.90 -10.70 -17.26
N ALA A 110 -9.89 -10.53 -18.15
CA ALA A 110 -10.09 -11.43 -19.28
C ALA A 110 -8.91 -11.41 -20.28
N ALA A 111 -8.32 -10.23 -20.52
CA ALA A 111 -7.19 -10.07 -21.42
C ALA A 111 -5.85 -10.55 -20.83
N LYS A 112 -5.68 -10.49 -19.51
CA LYS A 112 -4.52 -11.01 -18.78
C LYS A 112 -4.97 -11.83 -17.55
N PRO A 113 -5.39 -13.10 -17.73
CA PRO A 113 -6.00 -13.90 -16.67
C PRO A 113 -5.15 -14.13 -15.43
N ASN A 114 -3.82 -14.06 -15.54
CA ASN A 114 -2.91 -14.28 -14.41
C ASN A 114 -2.59 -12.99 -13.63
N ASP A 115 -2.96 -11.82 -14.16
CA ASP A 115 -2.67 -10.53 -13.51
C ASP A 115 -3.68 -10.28 -12.37
N PRO A 116 -3.26 -10.21 -11.09
CA PRO A 116 -4.16 -9.91 -9.97
C PRO A 116 -4.60 -8.44 -9.93
N THR A 117 -3.85 -7.54 -10.57
CA THR A 117 -4.01 -6.08 -10.47
C THR A 117 -5.45 -5.58 -10.72
N PRO A 118 -6.20 -6.05 -11.75
CA PRO A 118 -7.59 -5.65 -11.93
C PRO A 118 -8.49 -6.03 -10.74
N TRP A 119 -8.25 -7.20 -10.14
CA TRP A 119 -9.01 -7.68 -8.98
C TRP A 119 -8.67 -6.89 -7.71
N VAL A 120 -7.42 -6.44 -7.58
CA VAL A 120 -7.01 -5.53 -6.49
C VAL A 120 -7.74 -4.19 -6.59
N VAL A 121 -7.89 -3.64 -7.80
CA VAL A 121 -8.69 -2.42 -8.02
C VAL A 121 -10.16 -2.65 -7.68
N LEU A 122 -10.75 -3.78 -8.12
CA LEU A 122 -12.12 -4.14 -7.77
C LEU A 122 -12.31 -4.26 -6.25
N LEU A 123 -11.38 -4.90 -5.55
CA LEU A 123 -11.43 -5.05 -4.09
C LEU A 123 -11.41 -3.68 -3.39
N ALA A 124 -10.50 -2.81 -3.81
CA ALA A 124 -10.41 -1.45 -3.27
C ALA A 124 -11.65 -0.60 -3.58
N MET A 125 -12.24 -0.76 -4.77
CA MET A 125 -13.49 -0.12 -5.16
C MET A 125 -14.66 -0.61 -4.30
N LEU A 126 -14.81 -1.93 -4.12
CA LEU A 126 -15.87 -2.51 -3.29
C LEU A 126 -15.75 -2.05 -1.83
N ARG A 127 -14.53 -1.95 -1.31
CA ARG A 127 -14.26 -1.37 0.01
C ARG A 127 -14.68 0.10 0.08
N LEU A 128 -14.28 0.93 -0.89
CA LEU A 128 -14.66 2.34 -0.97
C LEU A 128 -16.19 2.53 -1.00
N LEU A 129 -16.88 1.66 -1.75
CA LEU A 129 -18.34 1.66 -1.87
C LEU A 129 -19.05 0.93 -0.72
N ARG A 130 -18.30 0.39 0.25
CA ARG A 130 -18.80 -0.37 1.40
C ARG A 130 -19.75 -1.49 0.98
N ALA A 131 -19.36 -2.24 -0.05
CA ALA A 131 -20.15 -3.32 -0.62
C ALA A 131 -20.34 -4.49 0.36
N ASP A 132 -21.30 -5.37 0.05
CA ASP A 132 -21.59 -6.54 0.85
C ASP A 132 -20.38 -7.48 0.92
N SER A 133 -20.24 -8.15 2.07
CA SER A 133 -19.15 -9.09 2.32
C SER A 133 -19.05 -10.17 1.26
N ARG A 134 -20.17 -10.66 0.72
CA ARG A 134 -20.18 -11.67 -0.33
C ARG A 134 -19.41 -11.21 -1.56
N ASP A 135 -19.72 -10.03 -2.08
CA ASP A 135 -19.09 -9.49 -3.30
C ASP A 135 -17.59 -9.24 -3.07
N VAL A 136 -17.24 -8.74 -1.88
CA VAL A 136 -15.85 -8.50 -1.47
C VAL A 136 -15.06 -9.80 -1.38
N PHE A 137 -15.63 -10.84 -0.77
CA PHE A 137 -14.98 -12.14 -0.67
C PHE A 137 -14.87 -12.82 -2.04
N GLU A 138 -15.85 -12.72 -2.93
CA GLU A 138 -15.75 -13.24 -4.30
C GLU A 138 -14.52 -12.65 -5.02
N VAL A 139 -14.32 -11.32 -4.96
CA VAL A 139 -13.13 -10.67 -5.52
C VAL A 139 -11.84 -11.02 -4.79
N TRP A 140 -11.87 -11.14 -3.47
CA TRP A 140 -10.72 -11.57 -2.67
C TRP A 140 -10.17 -12.95 -3.08
N HIS A 141 -11.06 -13.90 -3.37
CA HIS A 141 -10.65 -15.22 -3.87
C HIS A 141 -9.97 -15.13 -5.24
N GLU A 142 -10.43 -14.25 -6.13
CA GLU A 142 -9.77 -14.02 -7.41
C GLU A 142 -8.35 -13.44 -7.23
N VAL A 143 -8.16 -12.50 -6.29
CA VAL A 143 -6.81 -11.97 -6.01
C VAL A 143 -5.91 -13.08 -5.47
N THR A 144 -6.34 -13.77 -4.41
CA THR A 144 -5.50 -14.75 -3.70
C THR A 144 -5.24 -16.02 -4.51
N ALA A 145 -6.10 -16.38 -5.46
CA ALA A 145 -5.85 -17.45 -6.41
C ALA A 145 -4.69 -17.14 -7.39
N ARG A 146 -4.39 -15.85 -7.62
CA ARG A 146 -3.33 -15.40 -8.54
C ARG A 146 -2.05 -15.00 -7.80
N ASP A 147 -2.22 -14.31 -6.68
CA ASP A 147 -1.15 -13.89 -5.79
C ASP A 147 -1.65 -13.93 -4.34
N ALA A 148 -1.35 -15.05 -3.68
CA ALA A 148 -1.79 -15.35 -2.31
C ALA A 148 -1.26 -14.37 -1.26
N TRP A 149 -0.21 -13.58 -1.56
CA TRP A 149 0.39 -12.64 -0.62
C TRP A 149 0.53 -11.23 -1.20
N HIS A 150 -0.36 -10.86 -2.11
CA HIS A 150 -0.38 -9.54 -2.72
C HIS A 150 -0.58 -8.45 -1.66
N ARG A 151 0.42 -7.56 -1.51
CA ARG A 151 0.47 -6.57 -0.42
C ARG A 151 -0.76 -5.67 -0.37
N GLU A 152 -1.04 -4.96 -1.47
CA GLU A 152 -2.14 -3.99 -1.51
C GLU A 152 -3.49 -4.64 -1.20
N ALA A 153 -3.75 -5.83 -1.73
CA ALA A 153 -5.00 -6.55 -1.48
C ALA A 153 -5.17 -6.91 0.00
N HIS A 154 -4.11 -7.38 0.66
CA HIS A 154 -4.15 -7.68 2.08
C HIS A 154 -4.41 -6.43 2.93
N LEU A 155 -3.86 -5.28 2.54
CA LEU A 155 -4.15 -4.02 3.20
C LEU A 155 -5.60 -3.57 2.96
N GLN A 156 -6.12 -3.73 1.73
CA GLN A 156 -7.55 -3.45 1.46
C GLN A 156 -8.46 -4.35 2.32
N MET A 157 -8.15 -5.63 2.44
CA MET A 157 -8.93 -6.55 3.27
C MET A 157 -8.81 -6.22 4.76
N LEU A 158 -7.60 -5.87 5.24
CA LEU A 158 -7.37 -5.43 6.61
C LEU A 158 -8.27 -4.24 6.99
N HIS A 159 -8.37 -3.26 6.10
CA HIS A 159 -9.23 -2.08 6.30
C HIS A 159 -10.71 -2.42 6.18
N TYR A 160 -11.12 -3.18 5.16
CA TYR A 160 -12.53 -3.56 4.98
C TYR A 160 -13.10 -4.26 6.21
N LEU A 161 -12.31 -5.17 6.81
CA LEU A 161 -12.69 -5.94 8.00
C LEU A 161 -12.55 -5.15 9.31
N SER A 162 -12.07 -3.91 9.27
CA SER A 162 -11.89 -3.09 10.47
C SER A 162 -13.21 -2.51 10.98
N PRO A 163 -13.30 -2.15 12.29
CA PRO A 163 -14.45 -1.45 12.86
C PRO A 163 -14.79 -0.10 12.22
N GLU A 164 -13.79 0.57 11.65
CA GLU A 164 -13.91 1.89 11.03
C GLU A 164 -14.65 1.80 9.69
N GLU A 165 -14.58 0.64 9.05
CA GLU A 165 -15.21 0.38 7.78
C GLU A 165 -16.35 -0.63 7.94
N CYS A 166 -16.25 -1.80 7.32
CA CYS A 166 -17.39 -2.70 7.15
C CYS A 166 -17.39 -3.87 8.15
N GLY A 167 -16.36 -3.98 8.99
CA GLY A 167 -16.16 -5.12 9.86
C GLY A 167 -16.18 -4.81 11.34
N SER A 168 -15.39 -5.56 12.09
CA SER A 168 -15.35 -5.53 13.55
C SER A 168 -13.94 -5.85 14.04
N ARG A 169 -13.66 -5.58 15.32
CA ARG A 169 -12.33 -5.81 15.86
C ARG A 169 -11.99 -7.29 15.87
N SER A 170 -12.96 -8.17 16.10
CA SER A 170 -12.77 -9.61 16.00
C SER A 170 -12.45 -10.02 14.56
N HIS A 171 -13.21 -9.56 13.56
CA HIS A 171 -12.93 -9.89 12.15
C HIS A 171 -11.53 -9.46 11.71
N GLN A 172 -11.10 -8.25 12.09
CA GLN A 172 -9.77 -7.75 11.77
C GLN A 172 -8.67 -8.59 12.45
N LEU A 173 -8.85 -8.93 13.73
CA LEU A 173 -7.87 -9.74 14.47
C LEU A 173 -7.80 -11.18 13.93
N ASP A 174 -8.93 -11.79 13.61
CA ASP A 174 -9.02 -13.11 12.99
C ASP A 174 -8.28 -13.13 11.64
N PHE A 175 -8.45 -12.07 10.82
CA PHE A 175 -7.73 -11.91 9.57
C PHE A 175 -6.22 -11.79 9.78
N VAL A 176 -5.76 -10.95 10.71
CA VAL A 176 -4.33 -10.79 11.00
C VAL A 176 -3.74 -12.10 11.53
N ASP A 177 -4.47 -12.84 12.37
CA ASP A 177 -4.03 -14.13 12.90
C ASP A 177 -3.95 -15.20 11.80
N ALA A 178 -4.89 -15.21 10.85
CA ALA A 178 -4.84 -16.09 9.68
C ALA A 178 -3.64 -15.77 8.79
N VAL A 179 -3.40 -14.49 8.47
CA VAL A 179 -2.24 -14.04 7.68
C VAL A 179 -0.95 -14.46 8.38
N ARG A 180 -0.79 -14.13 9.65
CA ARG A 180 0.40 -14.46 10.46
C ARG A 180 0.70 -15.96 10.47
N SER A 181 -0.33 -16.81 10.48
CA SER A 181 -0.16 -18.26 10.58
C SER A 181 0.35 -18.90 9.28
N GLY A 182 0.15 -18.25 8.13
CA GLY A 182 0.51 -18.81 6.82
C GLY A 182 1.58 -18.04 6.04
N ILE A 183 1.85 -16.79 6.40
CA ILE A 183 2.66 -15.90 5.57
C ILE A 183 4.15 -16.29 5.55
N PRO A 184 4.78 -16.44 4.37
CA PRO A 184 6.23 -16.52 4.26
C PRO A 184 6.90 -15.22 4.71
N ALA A 185 8.04 -15.32 5.39
CA ALA A 185 8.78 -14.17 5.94
C ALA A 185 9.23 -13.12 4.90
N THR A 186 9.28 -13.49 3.61
CA THR A 186 9.68 -12.61 2.50
C THR A 186 8.51 -12.17 1.63
N ALA A 187 7.28 -12.51 2.00
CA ALA A 187 6.12 -12.22 1.17
C ALA A 187 5.75 -10.72 1.24
N PRO A 188 5.19 -10.13 0.17
CA PRO A 188 4.88 -8.69 0.16
C PRO A 188 3.88 -8.24 1.23
N ALA A 189 3.00 -9.13 1.69
CA ALA A 189 1.99 -8.84 2.71
C ALA A 189 2.50 -8.88 4.18
N VAL A 190 3.81 -9.01 4.44
CA VAL A 190 4.36 -9.15 5.80
C VAL A 190 4.04 -7.97 6.73
N GLY A 191 3.83 -6.78 6.17
CA GLY A 191 3.48 -5.57 6.93
C GLY A 191 2.12 -5.59 7.63
N VAL A 192 1.20 -6.50 7.27
CA VAL A 192 -0.22 -6.48 7.72
C VAL A 192 -0.38 -6.44 9.24
N GLU A 193 0.39 -7.25 9.98
CA GLU A 193 0.27 -7.29 11.45
C GLU A 193 0.75 -6.00 12.11
N LEU A 194 1.89 -5.45 11.67
CA LEU A 194 2.38 -4.18 12.21
C LEU A 194 1.48 -3.01 11.80
N THR A 195 0.91 -3.02 10.60
CA THR A 195 -0.04 -2.00 10.17
C THR A 195 -1.25 -1.98 11.09
N SER A 196 -1.84 -3.14 11.39
CA SER A 196 -2.97 -3.25 12.31
C SER A 196 -2.64 -2.74 13.73
N LEU A 197 -1.41 -2.96 14.21
CA LEU A 197 -0.95 -2.48 15.51
C LEU A 197 -0.75 -0.96 15.53
N VAL A 198 -0.15 -0.38 14.47
CA VAL A 198 0.05 1.07 14.39
C VAL A 198 -1.26 1.82 14.18
N GLU A 199 -2.20 1.31 13.40
CA GLU A 199 -3.53 1.88 13.24
C GLU A 199 -4.34 1.83 14.54
N GLU A 200 -4.19 0.76 15.33
CA GLU A 200 -4.76 0.70 16.68
C GLU A 200 -4.13 1.76 17.60
N TYR A 201 -2.81 1.92 17.54
CA TYR A 201 -2.13 2.98 18.28
C TYR A 201 -2.65 4.36 17.90
N GLU A 202 -2.72 4.67 16.61
CA GLU A 202 -3.28 5.90 16.08
C GLU A 202 -4.70 6.15 16.60
N ARG A 203 -5.56 5.13 16.57
CA ARG A 203 -6.94 5.21 17.03
C ARG A 203 -7.04 5.56 18.51
N ILE A 204 -6.24 4.92 19.36
CA ILE A 204 -6.23 5.19 20.79
C ILE A 204 -5.70 6.62 21.05
N THR A 205 -4.65 7.04 20.35
CA THR A 205 -4.10 8.40 20.51
C THR A 205 -5.06 9.47 20.02
N ALA A 206 -5.78 9.24 18.92
CA ALA A 206 -6.71 10.20 18.32
C ALA A 206 -7.94 10.48 19.22
N LYS A 207 -8.36 9.52 20.06
CA LYS A 207 -9.46 9.72 21.03
C LYS A 207 -9.11 10.73 22.15
N GLY A 208 -7.83 10.96 22.41
CA GLY A 208 -7.37 11.84 23.49
C GLY A 208 -7.66 11.29 24.90
N GLY A 209 -7.52 12.14 25.91
CA GLY A 209 -7.81 11.80 27.31
C GLY A 209 -6.82 10.80 27.95
N VAL A 210 -7.26 10.13 29.01
CA VAL A 210 -6.42 9.21 29.79
C VAL A 210 -5.98 8.01 28.95
N GLU A 211 -6.83 7.50 28.06
CA GLU A 211 -6.49 6.36 27.19
C GLU A 211 -5.32 6.71 26.25
N ALA A 212 -5.31 7.91 25.65
CA ALA A 212 -4.21 8.36 24.81
C ALA A 212 -2.88 8.46 25.57
N LEU A 213 -2.89 8.90 26.83
CA LEU A 213 -1.68 8.93 27.68
C LEU A 213 -1.14 7.53 27.98
N LEU A 214 -2.00 6.51 27.94
CA LEU A 214 -1.67 5.12 28.18
C LEU A 214 -1.49 4.32 26.88
N ALA A 215 -1.67 4.93 25.70
CA ALA A 215 -1.65 4.24 24.40
C ALA A 215 -0.37 3.43 24.18
N ARG A 216 0.77 3.94 24.66
CA ARG A 216 2.07 3.26 24.57
C ARG A 216 2.13 1.92 25.32
N ARG A 217 1.28 1.71 26.33
CA ARG A 217 1.21 0.43 27.06
C ARG A 217 0.86 -0.73 26.13
N GLN A 218 0.22 -0.47 24.99
CA GLN A 218 -0.11 -1.53 24.04
C GLN A 218 1.13 -2.25 23.51
N TRP A 219 2.24 -1.53 23.35
CA TRP A 219 3.49 -2.08 22.84
C TRP A 219 4.15 -3.05 23.83
N SER A 220 3.75 -2.99 25.11
CA SER A 220 4.17 -3.95 26.13
C SER A 220 3.37 -5.25 26.10
N HIS A 221 2.26 -5.34 25.35
CA HIS A 221 1.49 -6.58 25.23
C HIS A 221 2.27 -7.64 24.46
N ALA A 222 2.06 -8.91 24.84
CA ALA A 222 2.74 -10.06 24.24
C ALA A 222 2.59 -10.11 22.71
N ARG A 223 1.42 -9.74 22.18
CA ARG A 223 1.16 -9.68 20.73
C ARG A 223 2.09 -8.67 20.03
N ALA A 224 2.13 -7.43 20.52
CA ALA A 224 2.94 -6.38 19.92
C ALA A 224 4.44 -6.69 20.02
N ASN A 225 4.90 -7.15 21.19
CA ASN A 225 6.28 -7.58 21.37
C ASN A 225 6.66 -8.71 20.40
N ALA A 226 5.84 -9.76 20.30
CA ALA A 226 6.12 -10.87 19.41
C ALA A 226 6.15 -10.46 17.92
N ALA A 227 5.29 -9.52 17.52
CA ALA A 227 5.29 -8.96 16.16
C ALA A 227 6.59 -8.18 15.87
N LEU A 228 7.03 -7.35 16.81
CA LEU A 228 8.29 -6.60 16.68
C LEU A 228 9.52 -7.51 16.62
N GLU A 229 9.59 -8.54 17.48
CA GLU A 229 10.70 -9.52 17.44
C GLU A 229 10.78 -10.25 16.10
N ARG A 230 9.63 -10.72 15.59
CA ARG A 230 9.58 -11.38 14.27
C ARG A 230 10.04 -10.45 13.17
N ALA A 231 9.47 -9.24 13.10
CA ALA A 231 9.84 -8.26 12.08
C ALA A 231 11.34 -7.90 12.15
N LEU A 232 11.90 -7.68 13.34
CA LEU A 232 13.35 -7.46 13.50
C LEU A 232 14.17 -8.63 12.95
N THR A 233 13.80 -9.86 13.30
CA THR A 233 14.52 -11.07 12.88
C THR A 233 14.42 -11.29 11.36
N ASP A 234 13.23 -11.15 10.81
CA ASP A 234 12.93 -11.58 9.44
C ASP A 234 13.22 -10.49 8.40
N TRP A 235 13.13 -9.21 8.77
CA TRP A 235 13.16 -8.09 7.82
C TRP A 235 14.53 -7.42 7.72
N THR A 236 15.35 -7.48 8.78
CA THR A 236 16.59 -6.68 8.86
C THR A 236 17.86 -7.43 8.43
N GLY A 237 17.71 -8.70 8.04
CA GLY A 237 18.80 -9.53 7.51
C GLY A 237 19.23 -9.15 6.08
N PRO A 238 20.39 -9.64 5.61
CA PRO A 238 20.82 -9.44 4.24
C PRO A 238 19.85 -10.08 3.24
N ASP A 239 19.63 -9.41 2.11
CA ASP A 239 18.72 -9.82 1.03
C ASP A 239 17.25 -10.08 1.46
N ARG A 240 16.84 -9.52 2.60
CA ARG A 240 15.46 -9.56 3.10
C ARG A 240 14.64 -8.38 2.56
N LEU A 241 13.33 -8.58 2.45
CA LEU A 241 12.34 -7.63 1.92
C LEU A 241 12.71 -7.02 0.55
N GLN A 242 12.55 -7.81 -0.51
CA GLN A 242 12.79 -7.37 -1.89
C GLN A 242 11.51 -6.92 -2.62
N HIS A 243 10.36 -6.97 -1.94
CA HIS A 243 9.08 -6.53 -2.49
C HIS A 243 9.03 -5.01 -2.64
N ALA A 244 8.15 -4.51 -3.50
CA ALA A 244 8.14 -3.10 -3.88
C ALA A 244 7.78 -2.16 -2.71
N GLY A 245 7.05 -2.67 -1.72
CA GLY A 245 6.69 -1.94 -0.50
C GLY A 245 7.71 -2.00 0.64
N ALA A 246 8.89 -2.60 0.45
CA ALA A 246 9.82 -2.91 1.55
C ALA A 246 10.19 -1.70 2.42
N LEU A 247 10.52 -0.55 1.81
CA LEU A 247 10.87 0.65 2.56
C LEU A 247 9.72 1.22 3.39
N ALA A 248 8.47 1.07 2.94
CA ALA A 248 7.30 1.46 3.72
C ALA A 248 7.16 0.56 4.96
N ASP A 249 7.40 -0.74 4.81
CA ASP A 249 7.33 -1.69 5.93
C ASP A 249 8.51 -1.49 6.91
N LEU A 250 9.70 -1.11 6.41
CA LEU A 250 10.83 -0.73 7.27
C LEU A 250 10.56 0.56 8.05
N ASN A 251 9.99 1.60 7.41
CA ASN A 251 9.57 2.82 8.11
C ASN A 251 8.52 2.51 9.18
N LEU A 252 7.56 1.63 8.88
CA LEU A 252 6.57 1.13 9.82
C LEU A 252 7.21 0.44 11.02
N LEU A 253 8.18 -0.47 10.79
CA LEU A 253 8.91 -1.15 11.87
C LEU A 253 9.69 -0.16 12.74
N ALA A 254 10.43 0.77 12.12
CA ALA A 254 11.21 1.77 12.84
C ALA A 254 10.31 2.65 13.73
N TYR A 255 9.17 3.09 13.21
CA TYR A 255 8.17 3.82 13.98
C TYR A 255 7.61 3.01 15.14
N ALA A 256 7.22 1.76 14.90
CA ALA A 256 6.65 0.89 15.93
C ALA A 256 7.66 0.63 17.07
N LEU A 257 8.96 0.42 16.75
CA LEU A 257 10.03 0.29 17.74
C LEU A 257 10.22 1.58 18.56
N VAL A 258 10.13 2.75 17.93
CA VAL A 258 10.17 4.04 18.63
C VAL A 258 9.02 4.17 19.62
N GLN A 259 7.79 3.87 19.19
CA GLN A 259 6.62 3.96 20.09
C GLN A 259 6.65 2.91 21.21
N ALA A 260 7.29 1.77 20.98
CA ALA A 260 7.58 0.75 21.98
C ALA A 260 8.72 1.13 22.95
N GLY A 261 9.42 2.26 22.73
CA GLY A 261 10.58 2.66 23.54
C GLY A 261 11.86 1.85 23.23
N ARG A 262 11.84 1.03 22.17
CA ARG A 262 12.91 0.12 21.73
C ARG A 262 13.84 0.77 20.71
N VAL A 263 14.18 2.04 20.93
CA VAL A 263 14.87 2.90 19.95
C VAL A 263 16.23 2.34 19.52
N ARG A 264 16.99 1.74 20.44
CA ARG A 264 18.30 1.13 20.13
C ARG A 264 18.20 -0.10 19.21
N GLU A 265 17.07 -0.79 19.22
CA GLU A 265 16.86 -1.96 18.38
C GLU A 265 16.49 -1.55 16.95
N ALA A 266 16.03 -0.31 16.76
CA ALA A 266 15.71 0.25 15.45
C ALA A 266 16.94 0.69 14.65
N THR A 267 18.15 0.66 15.21
CA THR A 267 19.38 1.15 14.54
C THR A 267 19.57 0.49 13.18
N ARG A 268 19.48 -0.84 13.10
CA ARG A 268 19.62 -1.57 11.84
C ARG A 268 18.51 -1.22 10.84
N THR A 269 17.29 -1.07 11.32
CA THR A 269 16.15 -0.65 10.50
C THR A 269 16.38 0.74 9.90
N PHE A 270 16.86 1.70 10.69
CA PHE A 270 17.21 3.04 10.20
C PHE A 270 18.36 3.04 9.19
N GLU A 271 19.36 2.16 9.35
CA GLU A 271 20.42 1.98 8.35
C GLU A 271 19.87 1.49 7.02
N LEU A 272 18.97 0.50 7.04
CA LEU A 272 18.34 -0.07 5.85
C LEU A 272 17.42 0.92 5.13
N ILE A 273 16.70 1.76 5.88
CA ILE A 273 15.86 2.82 5.30
C ILE A 273 16.69 3.88 4.57
N GLY A 274 17.90 4.17 5.07
CA GLY A 274 18.74 5.22 4.54
C GLY A 274 18.07 6.59 4.62
N GLU A 275 17.89 7.25 3.47
CA GLU A 275 17.30 8.58 3.36
C GLU A 275 15.82 8.55 2.95
N THR A 276 15.27 7.36 2.70
CA THR A 276 13.96 7.24 2.07
C THR A 276 12.84 7.16 3.11
N VAL A 277 12.31 8.32 3.49
CA VAL A 277 11.25 8.44 4.52
C VAL A 277 9.85 8.38 3.90
N THR A 278 8.98 7.56 4.49
CA THR A 278 7.55 7.54 4.14
C THR A 278 6.74 8.45 5.08
N PRO A 279 5.74 9.21 4.60
CA PRO A 279 4.94 10.07 5.47
C PRO A 279 4.20 9.31 6.56
N TRP A 280 3.42 8.30 6.22
CA TRP A 280 2.88 7.38 7.21
C TRP A 280 3.95 6.35 7.58
N PRO A 281 4.13 6.01 8.87
CA PRO A 281 3.37 6.49 10.03
C PRO A 281 3.95 7.74 10.74
N TRP A 282 5.08 8.29 10.31
CA TRP A 282 5.72 9.43 11.00
C TRP A 282 4.85 10.69 11.09
N GLN A 283 3.94 10.89 10.14
CA GLN A 283 2.99 12.01 10.10
C GLN A 283 2.04 12.06 11.29
N LEU A 284 1.89 10.94 12.01
CA LEU A 284 1.03 10.82 13.19
C LEU A 284 1.54 11.66 14.37
N ASP A 285 2.86 11.93 14.42
CA ASP A 285 3.51 12.66 15.52
C ASP A 285 4.07 14.03 15.10
N GLY A 286 3.90 14.45 13.84
CA GLY A 286 4.38 15.73 13.31
C GLY A 286 4.88 15.63 11.88
N GLU A 287 5.79 16.53 11.47
CA GLU A 287 6.38 16.47 10.14
C GLU A 287 7.25 15.21 9.96
N PRO A 288 6.97 14.32 8.96
CA PRO A 288 7.67 13.05 8.81
C PRO A 288 9.20 13.12 8.78
N LEU A 289 9.77 14.07 8.03
CA LEU A 289 11.23 14.18 7.92
C LEU A 289 11.88 14.56 9.26
N ASP A 290 11.25 15.46 10.00
CA ASP A 290 11.74 15.91 11.31
C ASP A 290 11.64 14.78 12.34
N GLN A 291 10.50 14.08 12.39
CA GLN A 291 10.28 12.96 13.31
C GLN A 291 11.26 11.81 13.03
N PHE A 292 11.38 11.40 11.76
CA PHE A 292 12.31 10.36 11.35
C PHE A 292 13.76 10.75 11.70
N GLY A 293 14.19 11.96 11.33
CA GLY A 293 15.55 12.44 11.55
C GLY A 293 15.92 12.52 13.03
N TYR A 294 14.98 12.96 13.88
CA TYR A 294 15.16 13.00 15.32
C TYR A 294 15.40 11.61 15.92
N TRP A 295 14.55 10.64 15.58
CA TRP A 295 14.65 9.28 16.13
C TRP A 295 15.81 8.48 15.56
N ARG A 296 16.13 8.65 14.27
CA ARG A 296 17.35 8.11 13.67
C ARG A 296 18.59 8.59 14.40
N SER A 297 18.68 9.90 14.65
CA SER A 297 19.80 10.48 15.41
C SER A 297 19.92 9.93 16.83
N LYS A 298 18.81 9.58 17.47
CA LYS A 298 18.80 8.95 18.80
C LYS A 298 19.19 7.47 18.77
N ALA A 299 18.76 6.73 17.75
CA ALA A 299 19.09 5.31 17.60
C ALA A 299 20.56 5.08 17.28
N MET A 300 21.21 6.05 16.61
CA MET A 300 22.62 5.98 16.21
C MET A 300 23.61 6.57 17.23
N ARG A 301 23.14 6.89 18.45
CA ARG A 301 23.98 7.34 19.59
C ARG A 301 24.21 6.20 20.58
#